data_AF-A0A914NV62-F1
#
_entry.id   AF-A0A914NV62-F1
#
_cell.length_a   1.000
_cell.length_b   1.000
_cell.length_c   1.000
_cell.angle_alpha   90.00
_cell.angle_beta   90.00
_cell.angle_gamma   90.00
#
_symmetry.space_group_name_H-M   'P 1'
#
loop_
_entity.id
_entity.type
_entity.pdbx_description
1 polymer ?
#
loop_
_entity_poly.entity_id
_entity_poly.type
_entity_poly.pdbx_seq_one_letter_code
_entity_poly.pdbx_strand_id
1 'polypeptide(L)'
;MACSAINNSISVEDVKEMSGEIPGKLMEEFIDVVKCLDQEKVNCYAKKIVKNGYSVTQYLTQLLDIILGYQNLKEVKKAKIFIKIAETEKCLIDGADEYIQLLNLLLTCQGCFSDMDD
;
A
#
# COMPACT_ATOMS: atom_id res chain seq x y z
N MET A 1 2.45 -23.04 7.09
CA MET A 1 3.34 -23.21 8.26
C MET A 1 2.48 -22.99 9.50
N ALA A 2 2.16 -24.04 10.24
CA ALA A 2 1.34 -23.95 11.46
C ALA A 2 1.93 -24.90 12.50
N CYS A 3 2.99 -24.47 13.19
CA CYS A 3 3.56 -25.13 14.37
C CYS A 3 4.49 -24.14 15.11
N SER A 4 3.93 -23.15 15.79
CA SER A 4 4.63 -22.44 16.89
C SER A 4 3.77 -22.31 18.17
N ALA A 5 2.54 -22.86 18.17
CA ALA A 5 1.59 -22.75 19.27
C ALA A 5 1.90 -23.67 20.47
N ILE A 6 3.18 -23.79 20.85
CA ILE A 6 3.60 -24.50 22.06
C ILE A 6 4.62 -23.65 22.84
N ASN A 7 4.43 -22.32 22.94
CA ASN A 7 4.90 -21.57 24.10
C ASN A 7 4.25 -20.17 24.20
N ASN A 8 3.32 -20.03 25.14
CA ASN A 8 2.88 -18.85 25.89
C ASN A 8 2.92 -17.43 25.28
N SER A 9 1.74 -16.79 25.32
CA SER A 9 1.33 -15.42 24.94
C SER A 9 1.10 -15.17 23.45
N ILE A 10 -0.18 -15.10 23.06
CA ILE A 10 -0.62 -14.60 21.74
C ILE A 10 -0.31 -13.10 21.69
N SER A 11 0.57 -12.71 20.77
CA SER A 11 0.90 -11.30 20.53
C SER A 11 -0.10 -10.66 19.56
N VAL A 12 -0.16 -9.32 19.52
CA VAL A 12 -1.02 -8.60 18.56
C VAL A 12 -0.55 -8.90 17.14
N GLU A 13 0.76 -9.06 16.96
CA GLU A 13 1.40 -9.40 15.70
C GLU A 13 0.94 -10.76 15.17
N ASP A 14 0.81 -11.77 16.03
CA ASP A 14 0.29 -13.09 15.64
C ASP A 14 -1.14 -12.98 15.09
N VAL A 15 -1.98 -12.16 15.73
CA VAL A 15 -3.37 -11.92 15.29
C VAL A 15 -3.41 -11.18 13.95
N LYS A 16 -2.53 -10.19 13.75
CA LYS A 16 -2.43 -9.42 12.51
C LYS A 16 -1.93 -10.26 11.33
N GLU A 17 -0.96 -11.13 11.58
CA GLU A 17 -0.47 -12.06 10.56
C GLU A 17 -1.56 -13.07 10.17
N MET A 18 -2.32 -13.58 11.15
CA MET A 18 -3.45 -14.46 10.90
C MET A 18 -4.62 -13.79 10.18
N SER A 19 -4.86 -12.49 10.39
CA SER A 19 -5.93 -11.75 9.72
C SER A 19 -5.58 -11.34 8.28
N GLY A 20 -4.34 -11.56 7.85
CA GLY A 20 -3.85 -11.12 6.55
C GLY A 20 -3.60 -9.60 6.49
N GLU A 21 -3.48 -8.95 7.64
CA GLU A 21 -3.07 -7.54 7.70
C GLU A 21 -1.64 -7.40 7.18
N ILE A 22 -1.41 -6.33 6.42
CA ILE A 22 -0.09 -6.10 5.83
C ILE A 22 0.80 -5.52 6.92
N PRO A 23 2.03 -6.05 7.10
CA PRO A 23 2.95 -5.52 8.10
C PRO A 23 3.15 -4.00 7.96
N GLY A 24 2.98 -3.26 9.06
CA GLY A 24 3.13 -1.80 9.08
C GLY A 24 4.46 -1.31 8.51
N LYS A 25 5.55 -2.09 8.67
CA LYS A 25 6.86 -1.81 8.06
C LYS A 25 6.81 -1.67 6.53
N LEU A 26 6.01 -2.49 5.84
CA LEU A 26 5.82 -2.38 4.39
C LEU A 26 5.05 -1.11 4.05
N MET A 27 4.06 -0.77 4.88
CA MET A 27 3.24 0.41 4.66
C MET A 27 3.99 1.72 4.99
N GLU A 28 4.96 1.70 5.90
CA GLU A 28 5.89 2.81 6.13
C GLU A 28 6.84 3.00 4.94
N GLU A 29 7.36 1.90 4.37
CA GLU A 29 8.23 1.89 3.18
C GLU A 29 7.56 2.53 1.96
N PHE A 30 6.22 2.50 1.86
CA PHE A 30 5.48 3.17 0.79
C PHE A 30 5.83 4.66 0.68
N ILE A 31 5.86 5.39 1.81
CA ILE A 31 6.09 6.84 1.79
C ILE A 31 7.49 7.15 1.27
N ASP A 32 8.48 6.36 1.70
CA ASP A 32 9.88 6.52 1.30
C ASP A 32 10.07 6.22 -0.20
N VAL A 33 9.45 5.15 -0.69
CA VAL A 33 9.52 4.74 -2.11
C VAL A 33 8.87 5.79 -3.01
N VAL A 34 7.70 6.29 -2.62
CA VAL A 34 6.96 7.31 -3.40
C VAL A 34 7.72 8.64 -3.43
N LYS A 35 8.37 9.05 -2.33
CA LYS A 35 9.17 10.29 -2.28
C LYS A 35 10.48 10.22 -3.06
N CYS A 36 11.05 9.04 -3.26
CA CYS A 36 12.36 8.90 -3.91
C CYS A 36 12.34 9.28 -5.41
N LEU A 37 11.16 9.46 -6.02
CA LEU A 37 10.97 9.76 -7.46
C LEU A 37 11.65 8.77 -8.41
N ASP A 38 11.98 7.57 -7.91
CA ASP A 38 12.66 6.50 -8.63
C ASP A 38 11.63 5.44 -9.05
N GLN A 39 11.41 5.33 -10.36
CA GLN A 39 10.43 4.41 -10.95
C GLN A 39 10.85 2.94 -10.78
N GLU A 40 12.14 2.63 -10.77
CA GLU A 40 12.63 1.26 -10.56
C GLU A 40 12.34 0.82 -9.13
N LYS A 41 12.49 1.71 -8.14
CA LYS A 41 12.13 1.41 -6.75
C LYS A 41 10.64 1.19 -6.58
N VAL A 42 9.80 2.01 -7.22
CA VAL A 42 8.34 1.83 -7.22
C VAL A 42 7.95 0.47 -7.82
N ASN A 43 8.56 0.11 -8.96
CA ASN A 43 8.35 -1.18 -9.61
C ASN A 43 8.76 -2.36 -8.71
N CYS A 44 9.95 -2.28 -8.11
CA CYS A 44 10.44 -3.29 -7.18
C CYS A 44 9.52 -3.46 -5.96
N TYR A 45 9.01 -2.34 -5.42
CA TYR A 45 8.10 -2.33 -4.29
C TYR A 45 6.72 -2.94 -4.65
N ALA A 46 6.15 -2.59 -5.81
CA ALA A 46 4.92 -3.20 -6.31
C ALA A 46 5.07 -4.72 -6.48
N LYS A 47 6.17 -5.17 -7.10
CA LYS A 47 6.50 -6.60 -7.24
C LYS A 47 6.66 -7.28 -5.89
N LYS A 48 7.27 -6.63 -4.91
CA LYS A 48 7.46 -7.17 -3.56
C LYS A 48 6.13 -7.47 -2.88
N ILE A 49 5.16 -6.56 -2.97
CA ILE A 49 3.82 -6.75 -2.40
C ILE A 49 3.13 -7.96 -3.01
N VAL A 50 3.04 -8.02 -4.35
CA VAL A 50 2.36 -9.11 -5.06
C VAL A 50 3.10 -10.44 -4.92
N LYS A 51 4.43 -10.45 -4.99
CA LYS A 51 5.25 -11.66 -4.85
C LYS A 51 5.18 -12.28 -3.45
N ASN A 52 4.98 -11.46 -2.43
CA ASN A 52 4.79 -11.93 -1.06
C ASN A 52 3.37 -12.44 -0.80
N GLY A 53 2.47 -12.37 -1.80
CA GLY A 53 1.11 -12.88 -1.71
C GLY A 53 0.17 -12.01 -0.87
N TYR A 54 0.50 -10.72 -0.67
CA TYR A 54 -0.40 -9.81 0.02
C TYR A 54 -1.55 -9.41 -0.89
N SER A 55 -2.76 -9.35 -0.34
CA SER A 55 -3.93 -8.85 -1.07
C SER A 55 -3.77 -7.37 -1.38
N VAL A 56 -3.85 -7.01 -2.66
CA VAL A 56 -3.80 -5.60 -3.06
C VAL A 56 -5.02 -4.85 -2.53
N THR A 57 -6.20 -5.45 -2.47
CA THR A 57 -7.39 -4.82 -1.86
C THR A 57 -7.15 -4.45 -0.39
N GLN A 58 -6.53 -5.36 0.39
CA GLN A 58 -6.17 -5.08 1.79
C GLN A 58 -5.09 -4.01 1.92
N TYR A 59 -4.15 -3.95 0.96
CA TYR A 59 -3.16 -2.89 0.85
C TYR A 59 -3.82 -1.52 0.62
N LEU A 60 -4.79 -1.44 -0.30
CA LEU A 60 -5.51 -0.20 -0.61
C LEU A 60 -6.27 0.33 0.59
N THR A 61 -6.92 -0.55 1.36
CA THR A 61 -7.63 -0.18 2.59
C THR A 61 -6.67 0.46 3.61
N GLN A 62 -5.54 -0.17 3.91
CA GLN A 62 -4.56 0.40 4.84
C GLN A 62 -3.87 1.66 4.29
N LEU A 63 -3.70 1.74 2.97
CA LEU A 63 -3.13 2.91 2.32
C LEU A 63 -4.03 4.14 2.48
N LEU A 64 -5.35 3.98 2.43
CA LEU A 64 -6.31 5.06 2.70
C LEU A 64 -6.07 5.66 4.09
N ASP A 65 -5.97 4.83 5.12
CA ASP A 65 -5.75 5.28 6.50
C ASP A 65 -4.44 6.07 6.66
N ILE A 66 -3.37 5.61 5.99
CA ILE A 66 -2.06 6.28 6.03
C ILE A 66 -2.10 7.64 5.35
N ILE A 67 -2.72 7.74 4.18
CA ILE A 67 -2.82 9.00 3.44
C ILE A 67 -3.74 9.98 4.17
N LEU A 68 -4.82 9.50 4.80
CA LEU A 68 -5.70 10.31 5.65
C LEU A 68 -4.92 10.92 6.82
N GLY A 69 -4.08 10.13 7.49
CA GLY A 69 -3.24 10.59 8.60
C GLY A 69 -2.07 11.50 8.19
N TYR A 70 -1.70 11.52 6.92
CA TYR A 70 -0.51 12.23 6.43
C TYR A 70 -0.76 13.75 6.30
N GLN A 71 -0.28 14.53 7.28
CA GLN A 71 -0.50 15.98 7.36
C GLN A 71 0.25 16.80 6.30
N ASN A 72 1.36 16.28 5.76
CA ASN A 72 2.22 17.04 4.85
C ASN A 72 1.71 17.06 3.41
N LEU A 73 0.52 16.51 3.11
CA LEU A 73 -0.06 16.49 1.77
C LEU A 73 -1.33 17.33 1.72
N LYS A 74 -1.41 18.26 0.73
CA LYS A 74 -2.59 19.10 0.50
C LYS A 74 -3.85 18.26 0.26
N GLU A 75 -4.99 18.71 0.76
CA GLU A 75 -6.28 18.00 0.69
C GLU A 75 -6.71 17.70 -0.75
N VAL A 76 -6.44 18.61 -1.69
CA VAL A 76 -6.72 18.40 -3.13
C VAL A 76 -5.95 17.18 -3.67
N LYS A 77 -4.71 16.98 -3.21
CA LYS A 77 -3.88 15.84 -3.62
C LYS A 77 -4.32 14.55 -2.94
N LYS A 78 -4.70 14.60 -1.66
CA LYS A 78 -5.33 13.46 -0.97
C LYS A 78 -6.58 12.99 -1.71
N ALA A 79 -7.46 13.92 -2.08
CA ALA A 79 -8.67 13.61 -2.85
C ALA A 79 -8.34 12.96 -4.21
N LYS A 80 -7.34 13.47 -4.93
CA LYS A 80 -6.88 12.88 -6.20
C LYS A 80 -6.38 11.45 -6.02
N ILE A 81 -5.62 11.17 -4.96
CA ILE A 81 -5.17 9.81 -4.65
C ILE A 81 -6.34 8.90 -4.28
N PHE A 82 -7.31 9.37 -3.49
CA PHE A 82 -8.49 8.56 -3.12
C PHE A 82 -9.35 8.20 -4.32
N ILE A 83 -9.55 9.12 -5.26
CA ILE A 83 -10.22 8.82 -6.52
C ILE A 83 -9.44 7.72 -7.27
N LYS A 84 -8.11 7.83 -7.31
CA LYS A 84 -7.28 6.82 -7.96
C LYS A 84 -7.35 5.46 -7.29
N ILE A 85 -7.37 5.41 -5.96
CA ILE A 85 -7.56 4.18 -5.20
C ILE A 85 -8.90 3.54 -5.55
N ALA A 86 -9.99 4.31 -5.58
CA ALA A 86 -11.32 3.79 -5.93
C ALA A 86 -11.38 3.24 -7.36
N GLU A 87 -10.72 3.89 -8.33
CA GLU A 87 -10.59 3.35 -9.70
C GLU A 87 -9.83 2.01 -9.71
N THR A 88 -8.71 1.95 -8.99
CA THR A 88 -7.89 0.74 -8.87
C THR A 88 -8.68 -0.38 -8.20
N GLU A 89 -9.36 -0.13 -7.07
CA GLU A 89 -10.22 -1.10 -6.39
C GLU A 89 -11.31 -1.65 -7.31
N LYS A 90 -11.98 -0.76 -8.07
CA LYS A 90 -12.97 -1.19 -9.05
C LYS A 90 -12.34 -2.14 -10.08
N CYS A 91 -11.19 -1.79 -10.65
CA CYS A 91 -10.50 -2.66 -11.61
C CYS A 91 -10.13 -4.02 -11.00
N LEU A 92 -9.71 -4.06 -9.73
CA LEU A 92 -9.42 -5.31 -9.03
C LEU A 92 -10.68 -6.17 -8.85
N ILE A 93 -11.82 -5.56 -8.50
CA ILE A 93 -13.12 -6.25 -8.42
C ILE A 93 -13.51 -6.84 -9.78
N ASP A 94 -13.24 -6.12 -10.86
CA ASP A 94 -13.47 -6.58 -12.24
C ASP A 94 -12.47 -7.68 -12.68
N GLY A 95 -11.54 -8.10 -11.81
CA GLY A 95 -10.57 -9.17 -12.08
C GLY A 95 -9.32 -8.71 -12.85
N ALA A 96 -8.98 -7.42 -12.79
CA ALA A 96 -7.75 -6.91 -13.40
C ALA A 96 -6.50 -7.42 -12.65
N ASP A 97 -5.36 -7.40 -13.35
CA ASP A 97 -4.07 -7.82 -12.80
C ASP A 97 -3.61 -6.93 -11.62
N GLU A 98 -3.41 -7.55 -10.47
CA GLU A 98 -3.05 -6.90 -9.21
C GLU A 98 -1.77 -6.07 -9.31
N TYR A 99 -0.74 -6.60 -9.99
CA TYR A 99 0.54 -5.94 -10.11
C TYR A 99 0.44 -4.68 -10.98
N ILE A 100 -0.20 -4.77 -12.14
CA ILE A 100 -0.39 -3.64 -13.04
C ILE A 100 -1.21 -2.54 -12.36
N GLN A 101 -2.29 -2.92 -11.67
CA GLN A 101 -3.16 -1.96 -10.99
C GLN A 101 -2.43 -1.27 -9.82
N LEU A 102 -1.68 -2.01 -9.02
CA LEU A 102 -0.88 -1.46 -7.93
C LEU A 102 0.22 -0.54 -8.45
N LEU A 103 0.95 -0.95 -9.49
CA LEU A 103 2.01 -0.14 -10.10
C LEU A 103 1.46 1.20 -10.61
N ASN A 104 0.33 1.17 -11.31
CA ASN A 104 -0.34 2.37 -11.82
C ASN A 104 -0.73 3.34 -10.70
N LEU A 105 -1.27 2.81 -9.59
CA LEU A 105 -1.58 3.62 -8.42
C LEU A 105 -0.34 4.25 -7.80
N LEU A 106 0.73 3.47 -7.58
CA LEU A 106 1.95 3.96 -6.95
C LEU A 106 2.64 5.06 -7.77
N LEU A 107 2.67 4.93 -9.09
CA LEU A 107 3.18 5.97 -9.99
C LEU A 107 2.32 7.23 -9.96
N THR A 108 0.99 7.08 -9.87
CA THR A 108 0.09 8.24 -9.71
C THR A 108 0.30 8.94 -8.36
N CYS A 109 0.50 8.16 -7.29
CA CYS A 109 0.85 8.69 -5.98
C CYS A 109 2.17 9.46 -6.05
N GLN A 110 3.20 8.88 -6.66
CA GLN A 110 4.50 9.53 -6.84
C GLN A 110 4.37 10.92 -7.46
N GLY A 111 3.63 11.07 -8.56
CA GLY A 111 3.36 12.37 -9.16
C GLY A 111 2.71 13.38 -8.20
N CYS A 112 1.75 12.94 -7.37
CA CYS A 112 1.10 13.82 -6.40
C CYS A 112 2.05 14.29 -5.27
N PHE A 113 3.02 13.45 -4.90
CA PHE A 113 4.03 13.79 -3.90
C PHE A 113 5.15 14.70 -4.48
N SER A 114 5.45 14.62 -5.77
CA SER A 114 6.44 15.48 -6.45
C SER A 114 6.08 16.96 -6.42
N ASP A 115 4.79 17.31 -6.56
CA ASP A 115 4.35 18.71 -6.71
C ASP A 115 4.38 19.48 -5.35
N MET A 116 5.25 19.12 -4.41
CA MET A 116 5.35 19.77 -3.08
C MET A 116 6.09 21.11 -3.11
N ASP A 117 6.62 21.53 -4.26
CA ASP A 117 7.39 22.77 -4.43
C ASP A 117 6.56 24.03 -4.76
N ASP A 118 5.22 23.98 -4.68
CA ASP A 118 4.34 25.15 -4.84
C ASP A 118 3.63 25.58 -3.54
#